data_AF-A0A8T6SDL2-F1
#
_entry.id   AF-A0A8T6SDL2-F1
#
_cell.length_a   1.000
_cell.length_b   1.000
_cell.length_c   1.000
_cell.angle_alpha   90.00
_cell.angle_beta   90.00
_cell.angle_gamma   90.00
#
_symmetry.space_group_name_H-M   'P 1'
#
loop_
_entity.id
_entity.type
_entity.pdbx_description
1 polymer ?
#
loop_
_entity_poly.entity_id
_entity_poly.type
_entity_poly.pdbx_seq_one_letter_code
_entity_poly.pdbx_strand_id
1 'polypeptide(L)'
;MDWVEAEPKASAKSHLLALIYYFECTSKKKLHKLANKSRQQRIKRKPFKLEKFRGIDSEYAEKLANHRYSRHQMLKAGRTTADRQRLSEKSGVPLEAIVEFVKLSDPARIGGVRTVRARLYYAAGIDTVEKMAGWNPEKLRGYLIGFVQKTGFKGIAPTP
;
A
#
# COMPACT_ATOMS: atom_id res chain seq x y z
N MET A 1 21.05 22.45 -7.29
CA MET A 1 20.64 21.11 -7.81
C MET A 1 20.37 21.15 -9.30
N ASP A 2 20.19 22.33 -9.88
CA ASP A 2 19.82 22.51 -11.29
C ASP A 2 20.89 22.01 -12.26
N TRP A 3 22.17 22.01 -11.86
CA TRP A 3 23.25 21.43 -12.66
C TRP A 3 23.13 19.91 -12.87
N VAL A 4 22.50 19.18 -11.94
CA VAL A 4 22.26 17.72 -12.05
C VAL A 4 21.13 17.43 -13.05
N GLU A 5 20.19 18.36 -13.20
CA GLU A 5 19.02 18.20 -14.08
C GLU A 5 19.22 18.90 -15.44
N ALA A 6 20.41 19.49 -15.65
CA ALA A 6 20.83 20.04 -16.94
C ALA A 6 21.15 18.95 -17.97
N GLU A 7 21.46 17.72 -17.53
CA GLU A 7 21.69 16.58 -18.41
C GLU A 7 20.37 15.94 -18.87
N PRO A 8 20.26 15.52 -20.15
CA PRO A 8 19.07 14.86 -20.67
C PRO A 8 18.72 13.59 -19.87
N LYS A 9 17.46 13.48 -19.43
CA LYS A 9 16.92 12.35 -18.63
C LYS A 9 17.53 12.19 -17.24
N ALA A 10 18.41 13.08 -16.79
CA ALA A 10 18.92 13.10 -15.44
C ALA A 10 17.87 13.65 -14.47
N SER A 11 17.86 13.13 -13.24
CA SER A 11 16.99 13.62 -12.18
C SER A 11 17.75 13.63 -10.87
N ALA A 12 17.64 14.72 -10.12
CA ALA A 12 18.28 14.85 -8.82
C ALA A 12 17.67 13.91 -7.75
N LYS A 13 16.66 13.09 -8.08
CA LYS A 13 15.97 12.21 -7.12
C LYS A 13 16.94 11.34 -6.31
N SER A 14 17.97 10.75 -6.93
CA SER A 14 18.92 9.85 -6.26
C SER A 14 19.83 10.62 -5.29
N HIS A 15 20.34 11.77 -5.71
CA HIS A 15 21.10 12.69 -4.86
C HIS A 15 20.29 13.17 -3.66
N LEU A 16 19.02 13.53 -3.88
CA LEU A 16 18.11 13.91 -2.79
C LEU A 16 17.84 12.75 -1.84
N LEU A 17 17.84 11.50 -2.30
CA LEU A 17 17.74 10.33 -1.42
C LEU A 17 18.97 10.21 -0.50
N ALA A 18 20.18 10.38 -1.05
CA ALA A 18 21.40 10.39 -0.26
C ALA A 18 21.39 11.51 0.79
N LEU A 19 20.94 12.72 0.42
CA LEU A 19 20.80 13.84 1.35
C LEU A 19 19.77 13.59 2.45
N ILE A 20 18.65 12.93 2.14
CA ILE A 20 17.63 12.55 3.14
C ILE A 20 18.27 11.67 4.23
N TYR A 21 19.02 10.63 3.83
CA TYR A 21 19.72 9.75 4.76
C TYR A 21 20.79 10.51 5.56
N TYR A 22 21.62 11.32 4.89
CA TYR A 22 22.64 12.12 5.56
C TYR A 22 22.05 13.08 6.61
N PHE A 23 20.96 13.78 6.29
CA PHE A 23 20.29 14.70 7.22
C PHE A 23 19.54 13.98 8.33
N GLU A 24 19.11 12.74 8.12
CA GLU A 24 18.56 11.88 9.16
C GLU A 24 19.64 11.48 10.16
N CYS A 25 20.79 10.97 9.69
CA CYS A 25 21.93 10.62 10.53
C CYS A 25 22.51 11.83 11.30
N THR A 26 22.52 13.00 10.68
CA THR A 26 23.03 14.24 11.33
C THR A 26 21.95 15.00 12.11
N SER A 27 20.76 14.41 12.31
CA SER A 27 19.64 15.02 13.05
C SER A 27 19.17 16.40 12.54
N LYS A 28 19.49 16.76 11.28
CA LYS A 28 19.11 18.04 10.64
C LYS A 28 17.67 17.98 10.09
N LYS A 29 16.69 17.91 11.00
CA LYS A 29 15.26 17.68 10.68
C LYS A 29 14.67 18.63 9.63
N LYS A 30 15.03 19.93 9.65
CA LYS A 30 14.54 20.92 8.66
C LYS A 30 15.02 20.58 7.24
N LEU A 31 16.31 20.28 7.09
CA LEU A 31 16.90 19.93 5.80
C LEU A 31 16.44 18.55 5.31
N HIS A 32 16.27 17.59 6.21
CA HIS A 32 15.64 16.31 5.89
C HIS A 32 14.25 16.52 5.26
N LYS A 33 13.38 17.31 5.90
CA LYS A 33 12.04 17.62 5.37
C LYS A 33 12.10 18.31 4.01
N LEU A 34 13.01 19.27 3.83
CA LEU A 34 13.19 19.99 2.57
C LEU A 34 13.62 19.05 1.45
N ALA A 35 14.66 18.24 1.66
CA ALA A 35 15.16 17.26 0.69
C ALA A 35 14.07 16.24 0.32
N ASN A 36 13.28 15.79 1.29
CA ASN A 36 12.16 14.88 1.08
C ASN A 36 11.07 15.51 0.20
N LYS A 37 10.67 16.77 0.48
CA LYS A 37 9.72 17.53 -0.35
C LYS A 37 10.23 17.70 -1.78
N SER A 38 11.49 18.10 -1.95
CA SER A 38 12.13 18.26 -3.26
C SER A 38 12.20 16.94 -4.04
N ARG A 39 12.41 15.80 -3.36
CA ARG A 39 12.40 14.48 -4.00
C ARG A 39 11.00 14.09 -4.42
N GLN A 40 9.99 14.33 -3.59
CA GLN A 40 8.61 14.00 -3.90
C GLN A 40 8.09 14.73 -5.15
N GLN A 41 8.45 15.99 -5.34
CA GLN A 41 8.12 16.77 -6.55
C GLN A 41 8.67 16.14 -7.84
N ARG A 42 9.77 15.39 -7.75
CA ARG A 42 10.46 14.73 -8.88
C ARG A 42 10.01 13.30 -9.12
N ILE A 43 9.26 12.69 -8.18
CA ILE A 43 8.78 11.32 -8.30
C ILE A 43 7.36 11.32 -8.87
N LYS A 44 7.21 10.86 -10.10
CA LYS A 44 5.91 10.48 -10.65
C LYS A 44 5.50 9.12 -10.07
N ARG A 45 4.64 9.10 -9.04
CA ARG A 45 4.09 7.87 -8.48
C ARG A 45 2.87 7.45 -9.30
N LYS A 46 2.93 6.26 -9.92
CA LYS A 46 1.72 5.63 -10.48
C LYS A 46 0.87 5.09 -9.32
N PRO A 47 -0.41 5.49 -9.18
CA PRO A 47 -1.26 4.98 -8.13
C PRO A 47 -1.44 3.47 -8.27
N PHE A 48 -1.43 2.74 -7.15
CA PHE A 48 -1.75 1.32 -7.16
C PHE A 48 -3.23 1.16 -7.47
N LYS A 49 -3.54 0.47 -8.57
CA LYS A 49 -4.90 0.20 -9.01
C LYS A 49 -5.51 -0.97 -8.22
N LEU A 50 -6.81 -0.87 -7.93
CA LEU A 50 -7.53 -1.92 -7.21
C LEU A 50 -7.50 -3.26 -7.95
N GLU A 51 -7.61 -3.26 -9.28
CA GLU A 51 -7.51 -4.44 -10.19
C GLU A 51 -6.27 -5.30 -9.95
N LYS A 52 -5.21 -4.71 -9.36
CA LYS A 52 -3.94 -5.41 -9.12
C LYS A 52 -3.96 -6.23 -7.84
N PHE A 53 -5.01 -6.20 -7.02
CA PHE A 53 -5.14 -7.19 -5.97
C PHE A 53 -5.39 -8.56 -6.58
N ARG A 54 -4.95 -9.61 -5.89
CA ARG A 54 -5.09 -10.98 -6.38
C ARG A 54 -6.47 -11.52 -6.01
N GLY A 55 -7.16 -12.24 -6.90
CA GLY A 55 -8.38 -12.98 -6.55
C GLY A 55 -9.55 -12.08 -6.13
N ILE A 56 -9.53 -10.83 -6.60
CA ILE A 56 -10.68 -9.94 -6.57
C ILE A 56 -11.39 -10.04 -7.93
N ASP A 57 -12.66 -9.67 -7.96
CA ASP A 57 -13.39 -9.52 -9.22
C ASP A 57 -12.91 -8.26 -9.97
N SER A 58 -12.55 -8.44 -11.24
CA SER A 58 -12.13 -7.33 -12.10
C SER A 58 -13.28 -6.37 -12.38
N GLU A 59 -14.50 -6.86 -12.50
CA GLU A 59 -15.69 -6.03 -12.77
C GLU A 59 -15.94 -5.07 -11.59
N TYR A 60 -15.81 -5.56 -10.36
CA TYR A 60 -15.98 -4.71 -9.17
C TYR A 60 -14.84 -3.70 -9.04
N ALA A 61 -13.62 -4.08 -9.39
CA ALA A 61 -12.48 -3.17 -9.42
C ALA A 61 -12.66 -2.05 -10.44
N GLU A 62 -13.22 -2.37 -11.62
CA GLU A 62 -13.52 -1.40 -12.67
C GLU A 62 -14.64 -0.44 -12.25
N LYS A 63 -15.73 -0.93 -11.67
CA LYS A 63 -16.80 -0.08 -11.12
C LYS A 63 -16.23 0.92 -10.11
N LEU A 64 -15.42 0.47 -9.17
CA LEU A 64 -14.77 1.35 -8.19
C LEU A 64 -13.79 2.34 -8.84
N ALA A 65 -13.05 1.91 -9.86
CA ALA A 65 -12.14 2.79 -10.60
C ALA A 65 -12.89 3.88 -11.38
N ASN A 66 -14.08 3.59 -11.92
CA ASN A 66 -14.93 4.57 -12.60
C ASN A 66 -15.42 5.67 -11.64
N HIS A 67 -15.68 5.31 -10.39
CA HIS A 67 -15.93 6.28 -9.30
C HIS A 67 -14.65 6.91 -8.73
N ARG A 68 -13.50 6.72 -9.40
CA ARG A 68 -12.17 7.23 -9.06
C ARG A 68 -11.58 6.70 -7.77
N TYR A 69 -12.16 5.65 -7.16
CA TYR A 69 -11.66 5.10 -5.90
C TYR A 69 -10.31 4.40 -6.08
N SER A 70 -9.28 4.96 -5.45
CA SER A 70 -7.97 4.34 -5.27
C SER A 70 -7.87 3.63 -3.91
N ARG A 71 -6.84 2.81 -3.69
CA ARG A 71 -6.52 2.22 -2.37
C ARG A 71 -6.64 3.22 -1.22
N HIS A 72 -6.05 4.40 -1.37
CA HIS A 72 -6.07 5.43 -0.32
C HIS A 72 -7.46 6.00 -0.10
N GLN A 73 -8.24 6.14 -1.17
CA GLN A 73 -9.61 6.61 -1.09
C GLN A 73 -10.55 5.54 -0.53
N MET A 74 -10.33 4.26 -0.82
CA MET A 74 -11.11 3.16 -0.23
C MET A 74 -11.07 3.20 1.30
N LEU A 75 -9.90 3.45 1.90
CA LEU A 75 -9.78 3.57 3.35
C LEU A 75 -10.51 4.79 3.92
N LYS A 76 -10.53 5.90 3.17
CA LYS A 76 -11.25 7.10 3.58
C LYS A 76 -12.76 6.94 3.41
N ALA A 77 -13.19 6.34 2.30
CA ALA A 77 -14.58 6.17 1.90
C ALA A 77 -15.27 4.96 2.55
N GLY A 78 -14.51 4.00 3.08
CA GLY A 78 -15.02 2.81 3.75
C GLY A 78 -14.66 2.73 5.24
N ARG A 79 -14.45 3.90 5.87
CA ARG A 79 -13.96 4.00 7.25
C ARG A 79 -14.93 3.37 8.25
N THR A 80 -16.21 3.71 8.17
CA THR A 80 -17.27 3.16 9.03
C THR A 80 -18.14 2.14 8.30
N THR A 81 -18.93 1.37 9.05
CA THR A 81 -19.91 0.44 8.46
C THR A 81 -20.94 1.17 7.60
N ALA A 82 -21.43 2.32 8.06
CA ALA A 82 -22.35 3.15 7.29
C ALA A 82 -21.71 3.69 6.01
N ASP A 83 -20.44 4.09 6.05
CA ASP A 83 -19.74 4.57 4.85
C ASP A 83 -19.57 3.45 3.82
N ARG A 84 -19.29 2.22 4.26
CA ARG A 84 -19.19 1.05 3.38
C ARG A 84 -20.53 0.70 2.72
N GLN A 85 -21.64 0.82 3.45
CA GLN A 85 -22.98 0.65 2.88
C GLN A 85 -23.26 1.71 1.82
N ARG A 86 -23.01 2.99 2.12
CA ARG A 86 -23.16 4.08 1.14
C ARG A 86 -22.25 3.88 -0.08
N LEU A 87 -21.05 3.35 0.11
CA LEU A 87 -20.12 3.06 -0.98
C LEU A 87 -20.63 1.93 -1.87
N SER A 88 -21.17 0.88 -1.27
CA SER A 88 -21.83 -0.24 -1.97
C SER A 88 -22.99 0.25 -2.82
N GLU A 89 -23.92 1.03 -2.24
CA GLU A 89 -25.06 1.62 -2.95
C GLU A 89 -24.63 2.51 -4.13
N LYS A 90 -23.64 3.39 -3.91
CA LYS A 90 -23.17 4.32 -4.94
C LYS A 90 -22.44 3.66 -6.09
N SER A 91 -21.71 2.58 -5.82
CA SER A 91 -20.87 1.90 -6.82
C SER A 91 -21.53 0.67 -7.45
N GLY A 92 -22.66 0.21 -6.90
CA GLY A 92 -23.32 -1.03 -7.33
C GLY A 92 -22.47 -2.28 -7.07
N VAL A 93 -21.51 -2.20 -6.15
CA VAL A 93 -20.64 -3.32 -5.76
C VAL A 93 -21.15 -3.90 -4.45
N PRO A 94 -21.24 -5.24 -4.30
CA PRO A 94 -21.68 -5.88 -3.07
C PRO A 94 -20.89 -5.42 -1.83
N LEU A 95 -21.55 -5.34 -0.69
CA LEU A 95 -20.94 -4.86 0.56
C LEU A 95 -19.73 -5.71 0.98
N GLU A 96 -19.80 -7.02 0.76
CA GLU A 96 -18.74 -7.97 1.07
C GLU A 96 -17.47 -7.66 0.27
N ALA A 97 -17.63 -7.38 -1.03
CA ALA A 97 -16.53 -6.99 -1.90
C ALA A 97 -15.94 -5.64 -1.46
N ILE A 98 -16.78 -4.66 -1.10
CA ILE A 98 -16.31 -3.37 -0.55
C ILE A 98 -15.46 -3.58 0.71
N VAL A 99 -15.94 -4.40 1.66
CA VAL A 99 -15.22 -4.73 2.89
C VAL A 99 -13.87 -5.38 2.57
N GLU A 100 -13.84 -6.32 1.62
CA GLU A 100 -12.62 -6.96 1.16
C GLU A 100 -11.63 -5.95 0.53
N PHE A 101 -12.08 -5.07 -0.36
CA PHE A 101 -11.23 -4.03 -0.96
C PHE A 101 -10.66 -3.08 0.09
N VAL A 102 -11.44 -2.69 1.10
CA VAL A 102 -11.00 -1.83 2.20
C VAL A 102 -9.91 -2.53 3.02
N LYS A 103 -10.15 -3.79 3.38
CA LYS A 103 -9.20 -4.63 4.13
C LYS A 103 -7.92 -4.90 3.36
N LEU A 104 -7.98 -5.23 2.08
CA LEU A 104 -6.79 -5.38 1.22
C LEU A 104 -6.03 -4.06 1.05
N SER A 105 -6.75 -2.94 1.05
CA SER A 105 -6.18 -1.60 0.93
C SER A 105 -5.38 -1.17 2.15
N ASP A 106 -5.71 -1.69 3.34
CA ASP A 106 -5.14 -1.21 4.59
C ASP A 106 -3.65 -1.59 4.77
N PRO A 107 -3.26 -2.89 4.81
CA PRO A 107 -1.86 -3.29 4.89
C PRO A 107 -1.04 -2.79 3.70
N ALA A 108 -1.68 -2.61 2.55
CA ALA A 108 -1.00 -2.24 1.33
C ALA A 108 -0.65 -0.74 1.23
N ARG A 109 -0.88 0.02 2.30
CA ARG A 109 -0.24 1.32 2.55
C ARG A 109 1.25 1.18 2.91
N ILE A 110 1.65 0.03 3.46
CA ILE A 110 3.02 -0.25 3.86
C ILE A 110 3.87 -0.50 2.60
N GLY A 111 5.04 0.14 2.55
CA GLY A 111 6.00 -0.10 1.47
C GLY A 111 6.37 -1.59 1.36
N GLY A 112 6.27 -2.16 0.17
CA GLY A 112 6.55 -3.58 -0.05
C GLY A 112 5.38 -4.53 0.21
N VAL A 113 4.24 -4.05 0.71
CA VAL A 113 2.98 -4.81 0.81
C VAL A 113 2.06 -4.39 -0.34
N ARG A 114 1.88 -5.27 -1.33
CA ARG A 114 1.07 -5.00 -2.54
C ARG A 114 0.23 -6.24 -2.88
N THR A 115 -0.01 -6.50 -4.16
CA THR A 115 -0.83 -7.58 -4.74
C THR A 115 -0.87 -8.88 -3.94
N VAL A 116 0.22 -9.66 -3.95
CA VAL A 116 0.21 -11.02 -3.39
C VAL A 116 0.25 -10.99 -1.86
N ARG A 117 1.09 -10.11 -1.28
CA ARG A 117 1.26 -10.02 0.17
C ARG A 117 0.00 -9.50 0.87
N ALA A 118 -0.66 -8.48 0.35
CA ALA A 118 -1.91 -7.99 0.92
C ALA A 118 -2.99 -9.09 0.92
N ARG A 119 -3.07 -9.89 -0.15
CA ARG A 119 -3.96 -11.04 -0.21
C ARG A 119 -3.58 -12.13 0.79
N LEU A 120 -2.28 -12.42 0.95
CA LEU A 120 -1.81 -13.38 1.95
C LEU A 120 -2.23 -12.95 3.37
N TYR A 121 -1.97 -11.70 3.74
CA TYR A 121 -2.33 -11.19 5.06
C TYR A 121 -3.84 -11.22 5.30
N TYR A 122 -4.63 -10.82 4.29
CA TYR A 122 -6.08 -10.91 4.34
C TYR A 122 -6.57 -12.35 4.57
N ALA A 123 -6.07 -13.30 3.77
CA ALA A 123 -6.44 -14.71 3.89
C ALA A 123 -6.01 -15.31 5.24
N ALA A 124 -4.91 -14.83 5.80
CA ALA A 124 -4.41 -15.20 7.12
C ALA A 124 -5.08 -14.43 8.28
N GLY A 125 -6.11 -13.61 8.02
CA GLY A 125 -6.86 -12.88 9.05
C GLY A 125 -6.18 -11.60 9.59
N ILE A 126 -5.01 -11.24 9.05
CA ILE A 126 -4.21 -10.05 9.41
C ILE A 126 -4.55 -8.93 8.41
N ASP A 127 -5.82 -8.58 8.37
CA ASP A 127 -6.42 -7.73 7.35
C ASP A 127 -6.31 -6.22 7.63
N THR A 128 -5.65 -5.81 8.73
CA THR A 128 -5.40 -4.42 9.07
C THR A 128 -3.97 -4.17 9.53
N VAL A 129 -3.49 -2.93 9.36
CA VAL A 129 -2.19 -2.49 9.87
C VAL A 129 -2.14 -2.58 11.39
N GLU A 130 -3.25 -2.28 12.07
CA GLU A 130 -3.36 -2.38 13.52
C GLU A 130 -3.18 -3.81 14.02
N LYS A 131 -3.86 -4.79 13.39
CA LYS A 131 -3.64 -6.20 13.69
C LYS A 131 -2.19 -6.58 13.47
N MET A 132 -1.60 -6.17 12.34
CA MET A 132 -0.20 -6.45 12.04
C MET A 132 0.77 -5.86 13.07
N ALA A 133 0.50 -4.65 13.57
CA ALA A 133 1.32 -3.97 14.56
C ALA A 133 1.32 -4.67 15.94
N GLY A 134 0.26 -5.41 16.27
CA GLY A 134 0.17 -6.18 17.51
C GLY A 134 1.01 -7.47 17.52
N TRP A 135 1.58 -7.89 16.39
CA TRP A 135 2.37 -9.10 16.32
C TRP A 135 3.85 -8.86 16.61
N ASN A 136 4.48 -9.86 17.23
CA ASN A 136 5.93 -10.00 17.15
C ASN A 136 6.33 -10.41 15.71
N PRO A 137 7.31 -9.73 15.07
CA PRO A 137 7.67 -9.97 13.67
C PRO A 137 8.06 -11.42 13.35
N GLU A 138 8.85 -12.07 14.22
CA GLU A 138 9.29 -13.46 14.01
C GLU A 138 8.12 -14.43 14.13
N LYS A 139 7.24 -14.22 15.14
CA LYS A 139 6.04 -15.05 15.31
C LYS A 139 5.08 -14.89 14.13
N LEU A 140 4.90 -13.67 13.63
CA LEU A 140 4.09 -13.40 12.45
C LEU A 140 4.64 -14.11 11.22
N ARG A 141 5.96 -14.04 11.01
CA ARG A 141 6.60 -14.73 9.89
C ARG A 141 6.41 -16.25 9.98
N GLY A 142 6.67 -16.85 11.14
CA GLY A 142 6.46 -18.27 11.38
C GLY A 142 5.01 -18.70 11.13
N TYR A 143 4.05 -17.89 11.60
CA TYR A 143 2.62 -18.11 11.35
C TYR A 143 2.29 -18.11 9.86
N LEU A 144 2.80 -17.14 9.09
CA LEU A 144 2.53 -17.05 7.65
C LEU A 144 3.17 -18.19 6.85
N ILE A 145 4.36 -18.66 7.24
CA ILE A 145 4.98 -19.84 6.63
C ILE A 145 4.09 -21.06 6.83
N GLY A 146 3.64 -21.29 8.07
CA GLY A 146 2.73 -22.38 8.39
C GLY A 146 1.39 -22.26 7.66
N PHE A 147 0.85 -21.04 7.53
CA PHE A 147 -0.38 -20.78 6.76
C PHE A 147 -0.23 -21.16 5.29
N VAL A 148 0.86 -20.72 4.63
CA VAL A 148 1.13 -21.03 3.22
C VAL A 148 1.26 -22.54 3.00
N GLN A 149 1.99 -23.23 3.87
CA GLN A 149 2.18 -24.69 3.80
C GLN A 149 0.86 -25.45 3.98
N LYS A 150 0.03 -25.05 4.95
CA LYS A 150 -1.25 -25.72 5.25
C LYS A 150 -2.32 -25.48 4.18
N THR A 151 -2.40 -24.27 3.66
CA THR A 151 -3.47 -23.86 2.73
C THR A 151 -3.11 -24.04 1.26
N GLY A 152 -1.83 -24.32 0.95
CA GLY A 152 -1.35 -24.33 -0.42
C GLY A 152 -1.46 -22.95 -1.10
N PHE A 153 -1.47 -21.87 -0.32
CA PHE A 153 -1.57 -20.51 -0.87
C PHE A 153 -0.44 -20.27 -1.87
N LYS A 154 -0.79 -19.91 -3.11
CA LYS A 154 0.17 -19.72 -4.20
C LYS A 154 1.00 -18.43 -4.05
N GLY A 155 1.81 -18.30 -3.01
CA GLY A 155 2.65 -17.13 -2.71
C GLY A 155 3.67 -17.43 -1.62
N ILE A 156 4.57 -16.49 -1.34
CA ILE A 156 5.67 -16.69 -0.36
C ILE A 156 5.46 -15.76 0.83
N ALA A 157 5.70 -16.29 2.03
CA ALA A 157 5.78 -15.49 3.25
C ALA A 157 6.89 -14.41 3.13
N PRO A 158 6.82 -13.32 3.90
CA PRO A 158 7.88 -12.33 3.91
C PRO A 158 9.26 -12.96 4.19
N THR A 159 10.25 -12.59 3.39
CA THR A 159 11.65 -12.92 3.63
C THR A 159 12.14 -12.15 4.86
N PRO A 160 13.15 -12.67 5.58
CA PRO A 160 13.87 -11.91 6.61
C PRO A 160 14.41 -10.59 6.06
#